data_AF-A0A925IIF9-F1
#
_entry.id   AF-A0A925IIF9-F1
#
_cell.length_a   1.000
_cell.length_b   1.000
_cell.length_c   1.000
_cell.angle_alpha   90.00
_cell.angle_beta   90.00
_cell.angle_gamma   90.00
#
_symmetry.space_group_name_H-M   'P 1'
#
loop_
_entity.id
_entity.type
_entity.pdbx_description
1 polymer ?
#
loop_
_entity_poly.entity_id
_entity_poly.type
_entity_poly.pdbx_seq_one_letter_code
_entity_poly.pdbx_strand_id
1 'polypeptide(L)' 'MSKKLKEIPKFANEAEEREFWLTHDTTGYVDWSKAKRVTFPNLKLTKEITV' A
#
# COMPACT_ATOMS: atom_id res chain seq x y z
N MET A 1 0.93 17.38 -12.90
CA MET A 1 -0.53 17.14 -13.01
C MET A 1 -1.06 16.83 -11.61
N SER A 2 -1.77 17.76 -10.98
CA SER A 2 -2.30 17.57 -9.63
C SER A 2 -3.48 16.59 -9.69
N LYS A 3 -3.25 15.33 -9.32
CA LYS A 3 -4.30 14.31 -9.27
C LYS A 3 -5.09 14.55 -7.97
N LYS A 4 -6.41 14.79 -8.08
CA LYS A 4 -7.27 14.95 -6.90
C LYS A 4 -7.43 13.57 -6.25
N LEU A 5 -6.72 13.33 -5.16
CA LEU A 5 -6.77 12.06 -4.44
C LEU A 5 -8.07 11.98 -3.62
N LYS A 6 -8.64 10.79 -3.58
CA LYS A 6 -9.75 10.45 -2.70
C LYS A 6 -9.23 10.35 -1.27
N GLU A 7 -10.06 10.74 -0.31
CA GLU A 7 -9.73 10.60 1.10
C GLU A 7 -9.60 9.11 1.47
N ILE A 8 -8.52 8.78 2.19
CA ILE A 8 -8.29 7.42 2.65
C ILE A 8 -9.27 7.15 3.81
N PRO A 9 -10.06 6.06 3.77
CA PRO A 9 -10.96 5.71 4.86
C PRO A 9 -10.18 5.48 6.16
N LYS A 10 -10.80 5.75 7.30
CA LYS A 10 -10.25 5.35 8.60
C LYS A 10 -10.70 3.92 8.90
N PHE A 11 -9.74 3.00 8.96
CA PHE A 11 -9.99 1.61 9.35
C PHE A 11 -9.76 1.42 10.85
N ALA A 12 -10.56 0.58 11.50
CA ALA A 12 -10.38 0.27 12.92
C ALA A 12 -9.36 -0.86 13.15
N ASN A 13 -9.14 -1.72 12.16
CA ASN A 13 -8.19 -2.83 12.19
C ASN A 13 -7.58 -3.13 10.81
N GLU A 14 -6.50 -3.92 10.78
CA GLU A 14 -5.80 -4.32 9.55
C GLU A 14 -6.68 -5.20 8.63
N ALA A 15 -7.58 -6.01 9.20
CA ALA A 15 -8.42 -6.91 8.42
C ALA A 15 -9.39 -6.13 7.52
N GLU A 16 -10.08 -5.12 8.07
CA GLU A 16 -10.95 -4.21 7.32
C GLU A 16 -10.19 -3.43 6.25
N GLU A 17 -8.97 -3.00 6.55
CA GLU A 17 -8.09 -2.35 5.59
C GLU A 17 -7.77 -3.30 4.42
N ARG A 18 -7.38 -4.55 4.72
CA ARG A 18 -7.07 -5.57 3.70
C ARG A 18 -8.29 -5.87 2.84
N GLU A 19 -9.47 -6.07 3.43
CA GLU A 19 -10.71 -6.34 2.69
C GLU A 19 -11.11 -5.18 1.77
N PHE A 20 -10.91 -3.95 2.23
CA PHE A 20 -11.12 -2.76 1.41
C PHE A 20 -10.14 -2.73 0.22
N TRP A 21 -8.84 -2.91 0.45
CA TRP A 21 -7.86 -2.86 -0.65
C TRP A 21 -7.90 -4.07 -1.59
N LEU A 22 -8.48 -5.19 -1.17
CA LEU A 22 -8.74 -6.33 -2.05
C LEU A 22 -9.78 -6.01 -3.12
N THR A 23 -10.71 -5.10 -2.83
CA THR A 23 -11.83 -4.75 -3.72
C THR A 23 -11.68 -3.37 -4.36
N HIS A 24 -10.86 -2.49 -3.79
CA HIS A 24 -10.69 -1.11 -4.23
C HIS A 24 -9.31 -0.85 -4.86
N ASP A 25 -9.32 -0.09 -5.96
CA ASP A 25 -8.09 0.34 -6.64
C ASP A 25 -7.40 1.52 -5.91
N THR A 26 -6.09 1.37 -5.66
CA THR A 26 -5.28 2.34 -4.88
C THR A 26 -4.85 3.57 -5.70
N THR A 27 -5.01 3.57 -7.02
CA THR A 27 -4.47 4.62 -7.90
C THR A 27 -5.16 5.98 -7.75
N GLY A 28 -6.34 5.99 -7.13
CA GLY A 28 -7.10 7.18 -6.78
C GLY A 28 -6.87 7.70 -5.36
N TYR A 29 -6.23 6.92 -4.49
CA TYR A 29 -6.04 7.25 -3.08
C TYR A 29 -4.58 7.64 -2.77
N VAL A 30 -3.61 7.11 -3.51
CA VAL A 30 -2.18 7.32 -3.27
C VAL A 30 -1.57 8.31 -4.26
N ASP A 31 -0.78 9.26 -3.73
CA ASP A 31 0.00 10.19 -4.56
C ASP A 31 1.24 9.50 -5.14
N TRP A 32 1.08 8.92 -6.33
CA TRP A 32 2.19 8.27 -7.03
C TRP A 32 3.27 9.26 -7.52
N SER A 33 3.00 10.57 -7.57
CA SER A 33 4.01 11.58 -7.92
C SER A 33 5.02 11.79 -6.78
N LYS A 34 4.63 11.50 -5.54
CA LYS A 34 5.51 11.51 -4.38
C LYS A 34 6.23 10.17 -4.15
N ALA A 35 5.90 9.14 -4.91
CA ALA A 35 6.56 7.84 -4.80
C ALA A 35 8.05 7.98 -5.12
N LYS A 36 8.89 7.48 -4.22
CA LYS A 36 10.35 7.50 -4.37
C LYS A 36 10.86 6.10 -4.59
N ARG A 37 11.84 5.95 -5.48
CA ARG A 37 12.61 4.70 -5.57
C ARG A 37 13.41 4.55 -4.29
N VAL A 38 13.16 3.47 -3.56
CA VAL A 38 13.90 3.10 -2.37
C VAL A 38 14.54 1.74 -2.59
N THR A 39 15.79 1.61 -2.17
CA THR A 39 16.49 0.32 -2.08
C THR A 39 16.44 -0.14 -0.65
N PHE A 40 16.18 -1.42 -0.41
CA PHE A 40 16.23 -2.01 0.93
C PHE A 40 17.51 -2.86 1.10
N PRO A 41 18.69 -2.23 1.30
CA PRO A 41 19.97 -2.93 1.31
C PRO A 41 20.13 -3.92 2.48
N ASN A 42 19.41 -3.69 3.58
CA ASN A 42 19.48 -4.50 4.81
C ASN A 42 18.22 -5.34 5.03
N LEU A 43 17.36 -5.51 4.02
CA LEU A 43 16.19 -6.37 4.16
C LEU A 43 16.67 -7.82 4.25
N LYS A 44 16.57 -8.39 5.44
CA LYS A 44 16.87 -9.80 5.67
C LYS A 44 15.84 -10.63 4.91
N LEU A 45 16.31 -11.58 4.09
CA LEU A 45 15.45 -12.59 3.50
C LEU A 45 14.90 -13.45 4.65
N THR A 46 13.61 -13.35 4.96
CA THR A 46 12.95 -14.36 5.79
C THR A 46 12.74 -15.60 4.92
N LYS A 47 13.61 -16.59 5.06
CA LYS A 47 13.38 -17.92 4.49
C LYS A 47 12.36 -18.64 5.36
N GLU A 48 11.24 -19.04 4.74
CA GLU A 48 10.43 -20.24 5.00
C GLU A 48 8.99 -19.97 4.56
N ILE A 49 8.77 -20.02 3.24
CA ILE A 49 7.52 -20.54 2.72
C ILE A 49 7.87 -21.97 2.33
N THR A 50 7.81 -22.89 3.30
CA THR A 50 7.83 -24.31 3.01
C THR A 50 6.45 -24.66 2.46
N VAL A 51 6.41 -25.03 1.18
CA VAL A 51 5.25 -25.59 0.49
C VAL A 51 5.08 -27.07 0.83
#